data_AF-A0AA41VRI8-F1
#
_entry.id   AF-A0AA41VRI8-F1
#
_cell.length_a   1.000
_cell.length_b   1.000
_cell.length_c   1.000
_cell.angle_alpha   90.00
_cell.angle_beta   90.00
_cell.angle_gamma   90.00
#
_symmetry.space_group_name_H-M   'P 1'
#
loop_
_entity.id
_entity.type
_entity.pdbx_description
1 polymer ?
#
loop_
_entity_poly.entity_id
_entity_poly.type
_entity_poly.pdbx_seq_one_letter_code
_entity_poly.pdbx_strand_id
1 'polypeptide(L)'
;MASCRVHLFKKYAVAAGTPRDYYINPSEMLMSRASEWSAVEHEDCIELAFPKGFSVLARGYIDTYIYDSENKMDFLDYIMNTDFLTQKGVKAEMRDGVFRTYYPKINFPKIELDEVIKKKNNKVEETKEKINCRKNQK
;
A
#
# COMPACT_ATOMS: atom_id res chain seq x y z
N MET A 1 -12.86 13.73 17.59
CA MET A 1 -13.00 12.57 16.69
C MET A 1 -11.65 12.35 16.06
N ALA A 2 -10.96 11.26 16.41
CA ALA A 2 -9.61 10.98 15.96
C ALA A 2 -9.60 10.65 14.46
N SER A 3 -8.57 11.14 13.75
CA SER A 3 -8.42 10.96 12.31
C SER A 3 -8.11 9.50 11.97
N CYS A 4 -9.13 8.71 11.65
CA CYS A 4 -9.01 7.28 11.29
C CYS A 4 -8.21 7.03 9.98
N ARG A 5 -7.72 8.08 9.31
CA ARG A 5 -7.03 7.98 8.01
C ARG A 5 -5.51 8.00 8.13
N VAL A 6 -4.95 8.45 9.25
CA VAL A 6 -3.49 8.65 9.38
C VAL A 6 -2.72 7.32 9.43
N HIS A 7 -3.36 6.25 9.91
CA HIS A 7 -2.75 4.92 10.04
C HIS A 7 -2.73 4.12 8.72
N LEU A 8 -3.64 4.41 7.78
CA LEU A 8 -3.68 3.73 6.47
C LEU A 8 -2.40 3.86 5.66
N PHE A 9 -1.72 4.97 5.88
CA PHE A 9 -0.65 5.47 5.05
C PHE A 9 0.73 5.25 5.68
N LYS A 10 0.81 4.84 6.94
CA LYS A 10 2.11 4.81 7.63
C LYS A 10 2.22 3.64 8.58
N LYS A 11 3.23 2.82 8.34
CA LYS A 11 3.71 1.79 9.26
C LYS A 11 4.18 2.36 10.62
N TYR A 12 4.68 3.61 10.67
CA TYR A 12 5.19 4.25 11.90
C TYR A 12 4.98 5.79 11.87
N ALA A 13 4.47 6.37 12.96
CA ALA A 13 4.10 7.78 13.07
C ALA A 13 5.27 8.79 13.26
N VAL A 14 6.45 8.54 12.70
CA VAL A 14 7.58 9.47 12.80
C VAL A 14 8.20 9.66 11.42
N ALA A 15 7.80 10.73 10.73
CA ALA A 15 8.30 11.16 9.41
C ALA A 15 8.14 10.09 8.30
N ALA A 16 7.07 10.15 7.49
CA ALA A 16 7.02 9.24 6.35
C ALA A 16 7.99 9.71 5.26
N GLY A 17 8.90 8.80 4.90
CA GLY A 17 9.75 8.88 3.73
C GLY A 17 9.08 8.22 2.52
N THR A 18 9.74 7.22 1.93
CA THR A 18 9.42 6.62 0.61
C THR A 18 8.12 5.79 0.56
N PRO A 19 7.48 5.60 -0.62
CA PRO A 19 6.20 4.88 -0.81
C PRO A 19 6.10 3.44 -0.29
N ARG A 20 7.21 2.83 0.12
CA ARG A 20 7.25 1.49 0.74
C ARG A 20 6.60 1.42 2.12
N ASP A 21 6.38 2.57 2.78
CA ASP A 21 5.87 2.64 4.16
C ASP A 21 4.34 2.58 4.28
N TYR A 22 3.64 2.44 3.14
CA TYR A 22 2.19 2.46 3.02
C TYR A 22 1.64 1.04 2.78
N TYR A 23 0.57 0.65 3.48
CA TYR A 23 -0.19 -0.57 3.18
C TYR A 23 -1.00 -0.40 1.88
N ILE A 24 -1.59 0.79 1.72
CA ILE A 24 -2.45 1.18 0.59
C ILE A 24 -2.01 2.55 0.08
N ASN A 25 -1.82 2.67 -1.22
CA ASN A 25 -1.47 3.91 -1.92
C ASN A 25 -2.63 4.32 -2.86
N PRO A 26 -3.57 5.16 -2.40
CA PRO A 26 -4.72 5.60 -3.18
C PRO A 26 -4.33 6.62 -4.27
N SER A 27 -5.08 6.67 -5.37
CA SER A 27 -4.92 7.75 -6.36
C SER A 27 -5.34 9.09 -5.80
N GLU A 28 -4.88 10.17 -6.45
CA GLU A 28 -5.36 11.52 -6.16
C GLU A 28 -6.88 11.63 -6.30
N MET A 29 -7.47 10.97 -7.30
CA MET A 29 -8.91 10.95 -7.50
C MET A 29 -9.63 10.27 -6.32
N LEU A 30 -9.11 9.13 -5.84
CA LEU A 30 -9.65 8.48 -4.66
C LEU A 30 -9.47 9.34 -3.39
N MET A 31 -8.35 10.03 -3.27
CA MET A 31 -8.06 10.96 -2.17
C MET A 31 -8.92 12.22 -2.20
N SER A 32 -9.32 12.71 -3.37
CA SER A 32 -10.26 13.84 -3.50
C SER A 32 -11.61 13.55 -2.84
N ARG A 33 -11.97 12.26 -2.77
CA ARG A 33 -13.17 11.74 -2.10
C ARG A 33 -12.88 11.06 -0.78
N ALA A 34 -11.75 11.40 -0.14
CA ALA A 34 -11.35 10.80 1.13
C ALA A 34 -12.50 10.83 2.16
N SER A 35 -13.34 11.87 2.16
CA SER A 35 -14.49 11.99 3.07
C SER A 35 -15.55 10.88 2.93
N GLU A 36 -15.67 10.27 1.75
CA GLU A 36 -16.73 9.34 1.38
C GLU A 36 -16.37 7.88 1.67
N TRP A 37 -15.08 7.58 1.74
CA TRP A 37 -14.59 6.25 2.06
C TRP A 37 -13.82 6.26 3.38
N SER A 38 -13.65 5.07 3.93
CA SER A 38 -12.86 4.89 5.13
C SER A 38 -12.05 3.64 5.03
N ALA A 39 -11.07 3.57 5.90
CA ALA A 39 -10.32 2.38 6.07
C ALA A 39 -9.81 2.30 7.49
N VAL A 40 -9.66 1.07 7.95
CA VAL A 40 -9.40 0.75 9.35
C VAL A 40 -8.35 -0.34 9.38
N GLU A 41 -7.32 -0.13 10.19
CA GLU A 41 -6.31 -1.14 10.46
C GLU A 41 -6.77 -2.00 11.64
N HIS A 42 -6.83 -3.31 11.41
CA HIS A 42 -7.05 -4.33 12.43
C HIS A 42 -5.75 -5.08 12.69
N GLU A 43 -5.71 -5.94 13.72
CA GLU A 43 -4.51 -6.72 14.06
C GLU A 43 -4.03 -7.59 12.90
N ASP A 44 -4.97 -8.27 12.23
CA ASP A 44 -4.73 -9.29 11.21
C ASP A 44 -5.03 -8.83 9.78
N CYS A 45 -5.69 -7.68 9.60
CA CYS A 45 -6.12 -7.21 8.28
C CYS A 45 -6.23 -5.68 8.18
N ILE A 46 -6.42 -5.20 6.95
CA ILE A 46 -6.84 -3.83 6.63
C ILE A 46 -8.25 -3.90 6.06
N GLU A 47 -9.20 -3.20 6.66
CA GLU A 47 -10.55 -3.01 6.14
C GLU A 47 -10.59 -1.73 5.30
N LEU A 48 -11.15 -1.81 4.10
CA LEU A 48 -11.55 -0.66 3.29
C LEU A 48 -13.07 -0.66 3.16
N ALA A 49 -13.70 0.50 3.30
CA ALA A 49 -15.14 0.65 3.20
C ALA A 49 -15.51 1.79 2.25
N PHE A 50 -16.31 1.47 1.24
CA PHE A 50 -16.74 2.36 0.18
C PHE A 50 -18.28 2.40 0.10
N PRO A 51 -18.90 3.56 -0.18
CA PRO A 51 -20.34 3.64 -0.32
C PRO A 51 -20.83 2.91 -1.59
N LYS A 52 -22.11 2.56 -1.64
CA LYS A 52 -22.72 1.90 -2.81
C LYS A 52 -22.57 2.76 -4.07
N GLY A 53 -22.16 2.14 -5.16
CA GLY A 53 -21.92 2.83 -6.45
C GLY A 53 -20.52 3.44 -6.56
N PHE A 54 -19.71 3.35 -5.51
CA PHE A 54 -18.32 3.77 -5.53
C PHE A 54 -17.47 2.64 -6.15
N SER A 55 -17.31 2.68 -7.47
CA SER A 55 -16.47 1.71 -8.20
C SER A 55 -15.00 2.03 -7.97
N VAL A 56 -14.32 1.17 -7.22
CA VAL A 56 -12.89 1.29 -6.94
C VAL A 56 -12.13 0.12 -7.52
N LEU A 57 -11.08 0.40 -8.28
CA LEU A 57 -10.18 -0.63 -8.80
C LEU A 57 -9.09 -0.92 -7.76
N ALA A 58 -9.01 -2.17 -7.31
CA ALA A 58 -7.91 -2.64 -6.47
C ALA A 58 -6.80 -3.22 -7.36
N ARG A 59 -5.57 -2.70 -7.25
CA ARG A 59 -4.39 -3.29 -7.92
C ARG A 59 -3.40 -3.80 -6.89
N GLY A 60 -2.94 -5.04 -7.07
CA GLY A 60 -1.76 -5.55 -6.35
C GLY A 60 -0.56 -5.55 -7.28
N TYR A 61 0.56 -5.01 -6.83
CA TYR A 61 1.85 -5.16 -7.53
C TYR A 61 2.77 -6.03 -6.70
N ILE A 62 3.24 -7.13 -7.28
CA ILE A 62 4.23 -8.03 -6.69
C ILE A 62 5.62 -7.45 -6.96
N ASP A 63 6.33 -7.06 -5.89
CA ASP A 63 7.73 -6.64 -5.86
C ASP A 63 8.15 -5.39 -6.68
N THR A 64 9.03 -4.59 -6.09
CA THR A 64 9.89 -3.52 -6.68
C THR A 64 9.30 -2.35 -7.48
N TYR A 65 8.02 -2.34 -7.88
CA TYR A 65 7.45 -1.23 -8.68
C TYR A 65 6.63 -0.19 -7.91
N ILE A 66 6.51 -0.32 -6.59
CA ILE A 66 5.86 0.69 -5.71
C ILE A 66 6.79 1.92 -5.50
N TYR A 67 8.05 1.83 -5.92
CA TYR A 67 9.12 2.73 -5.49
C TYR A 67 9.02 4.15 -6.06
N ASP A 68 8.31 4.31 -7.17
CA ASP A 68 8.14 5.59 -7.88
C ASP A 68 6.69 5.83 -8.33
N SER A 69 5.76 4.95 -7.98
CA SER A 69 4.38 5.08 -8.41
C SER A 69 3.60 5.92 -7.40
N GLU A 70 3.75 7.25 -7.49
CA GLU A 70 2.56 8.08 -7.35
C GLU A 70 1.46 7.41 -8.17
N ASN A 71 0.31 7.14 -7.55
CA ASN A 71 -0.79 6.53 -8.26
C ASN A 71 -1.44 7.61 -9.13
N LYS A 72 -0.81 7.88 -10.29
CA LYS A 72 -1.16 8.93 -11.28
C LYS A 72 -2.36 8.57 -12.14
N MET A 73 -3.18 7.63 -11.69
CA MET A 73 -4.37 7.24 -12.44
C MET A 73 -5.49 8.22 -12.17
N ASP A 74 -6.19 8.61 -13.23
CA ASP A 74 -7.34 9.50 -13.16
C ASP A 74 -8.63 8.80 -12.68
N PHE A 75 -8.53 7.56 -12.19
CA PHE A 75 -9.64 6.74 -11.74
C PHE A 75 -9.65 6.60 -10.20
N LEU A 76 -10.81 6.26 -9.65
CA LEU A 76 -10.93 5.83 -8.25
C LEU A 76 -10.24 4.47 -8.08
N ASP A 77 -9.01 4.47 -7.62
CA ASP A 77 -8.22 3.25 -7.46
C ASP A 77 -7.19 3.36 -6.34
N TYR A 78 -6.63 2.22 -5.97
CA TYR A 78 -5.50 2.17 -5.05
C TYR A 78 -4.56 1.02 -5.40
N ILE A 79 -3.31 1.22 -5.01
CA ILE A 79 -2.26 0.23 -5.08
C ILE A 79 -2.11 -0.41 -3.71
N MET A 80 -2.27 -1.72 -3.65
CA MET A 80 -2.04 -2.52 -2.46
C MET A 80 -0.58 -2.97 -2.40
N ASN A 81 0.06 -2.77 -1.25
CA ASN A 81 1.42 -3.24 -1.02
C ASN A 81 1.43 -4.74 -0.68
N THR A 82 1.78 -5.56 -1.67
CA THR A 82 1.75 -7.02 -1.50
C THR A 82 2.92 -7.56 -0.68
N ASP A 83 3.90 -6.72 -0.31
CA ASP A 83 4.94 -7.10 0.64
C ASP A 83 4.35 -7.24 2.05
N PHE A 84 3.18 -6.66 2.33
CA PHE A 84 2.54 -6.69 3.65
C PHE A 84 1.11 -7.22 3.65
N LEU A 85 0.40 -7.09 2.53
CA LEU A 85 -0.97 -7.55 2.38
C LEU A 85 -1.04 -8.66 1.35
N THR A 86 -1.96 -9.60 1.52
CA THR A 86 -2.20 -10.66 0.54
C THR A 86 -3.57 -10.53 -0.10
N GLN A 87 -3.64 -10.81 -1.40
CA GLN A 87 -4.92 -10.98 -2.09
C GLN A 87 -5.57 -12.33 -1.73
N LYS A 88 -4.78 -13.29 -1.25
CA LYS A 88 -5.28 -14.60 -0.84
C LYS A 88 -6.05 -14.45 0.48
N GLY A 89 -7.31 -14.84 0.48
CA GLY A 89 -8.16 -14.74 1.67
C GLY A 89 -8.81 -13.37 1.86
N VAL A 90 -8.76 -12.51 0.84
CA VAL A 90 -9.56 -11.28 0.82
C VAL A 90 -11.03 -11.64 0.97
N LYS A 91 -11.69 -10.98 1.91
CA LYS A 91 -13.14 -11.06 2.09
C LYS A 91 -13.75 -9.77 1.59
N ALA A 92 -14.91 -9.89 0.95
CA ALA A 92 -15.70 -8.74 0.53
C ALA A 92 -17.15 -8.95 0.94
N GLU A 93 -17.79 -7.90 1.43
CA GLU A 93 -19.20 -7.93 1.79
C GLU A 93 -19.88 -6.62 1.45
N MET A 94 -21.19 -6.67 1.23
CA MET A 94 -22.02 -5.48 1.08
C MET A 94 -23.09 -5.47 2.16
N ARG A 95 -23.06 -4.45 3.00
CA ARG A 95 -23.99 -4.29 4.11
C ARG A 95 -24.39 -2.84 4.25
N ASP A 96 -25.68 -2.57 4.40
CA ASP A 96 -26.24 -1.24 4.64
C ASP A 96 -25.81 -0.19 3.59
N GLY A 97 -25.67 -0.61 2.33
CA GLY A 97 -25.22 0.27 1.25
C GLY A 97 -23.73 0.62 1.28
N VAL A 98 -22.92 -0.12 2.02
CA VAL A 98 -21.46 0.02 2.09
C VAL A 98 -20.82 -1.28 1.62
N PHE A 99 -19.91 -1.18 0.66
CA PHE A 99 -19.04 -2.26 0.22
C PHE A 99 -17.76 -2.25 1.06
N ARG A 100 -17.49 -3.37 1.73
CA ARG A 100 -16.31 -3.55 2.58
C ARG A 100 -15.41 -4.62 2.00
N THR A 101 -14.10 -4.36 2.00
CA THR A 101 -13.08 -5.34 1.67
C THR A 101 -12.08 -5.47 2.81
N TYR A 102 -11.69 -6.70 3.12
CA TYR A 102 -10.76 -7.02 4.19
C TYR A 102 -9.53 -7.68 3.57
N TYR A 103 -8.38 -7.02 3.67
CA TYR A 103 -7.09 -7.47 3.15
C TYR A 103 -6.25 -8.05 4.29
N PRO A 104 -6.01 -9.38 4.32
CA PRO A 104 -5.20 -9.97 5.36
C PRO A 104 -3.75 -9.46 5.32
N LYS A 105 -3.19 -9.20 6.49
CA LYS A 105 -1.77 -8.93 6.66
C LYS A 105 -0.99 -10.24 6.55
N ILE A 106 0.16 -10.17 5.90
CA ILE A 106 1.09 -11.29 5.84
C ILE A 106 1.84 -11.32 7.17
N ASN A 107 1.53 -12.32 8.00
CA ASN A 107 2.29 -12.60 9.20
C ASN A 107 3.65 -13.19 8.81
N PHE A 108 4.65 -12.35 8.64
CA PHE A 108 6.04 -12.79 8.67
C PHE A 108 6.46 -12.99 10.13
N PRO A 109 7.14 -14.09 10.48
CA PRO A 109 7.92 -14.12 11.71
C PRO A 109 8.84 -12.89 11.70
N LYS A 110 8.87 -12.12 12.80
CA LYS A 110 9.64 -10.85 12.90
C LYS A 110 11.09 -10.96 12.37
N ILE A 111 11.72 -12.12 12.58
CA ILE A 111 13.09 -12.43 12.16
C ILE A 111 13.22 -12.48 10.62
N GLU A 112 12.25 -13.04 9.91
CA GLU A 112 12.27 -13.09 8.44
C GLU A 112 12.02 -11.73 7.81
N LEU A 113 11.23 -10.87 8.45
CA LEU A 113 10.93 -9.54 7.92
C LEU A 113 12.19 -8.66 7.86
N ASP A 114 12.99 -8.68 8.92
CA ASP A 114 14.24 -7.91 8.99
C ASP A 114 15.28 -8.42 7.98
N GLU A 115 15.35 -9.74 7.76
CA GLU A 115 16.22 -10.35 6.75
C GLU A 115 15.77 -10.03 5.31
N VAL A 116 14.47 -10.06 5.04
CA VAL A 116 13.88 -9.68 3.75
C VAL A 116 14.15 -8.20 3.46
N ILE A 117 13.95 -7.33 4.45
CA ILE A 117 14.26 -5.89 4.33
C ILE A 117 15.76 -5.68 4.04
N LYS A 118 16.64 -6.38 4.77
CA LYS A 118 18.09 -6.28 4.59
C LYS A 118 18.54 -6.74 3.19
N LYS A 119 18.06 -7.89 2.72
CA LYS A 119 18.34 -8.38 1.35
C LYS A 119 17.85 -7.41 0.28
N LYS A 120 16.66 -6.83 0.44
CA LYS A 120 16.07 -5.87 -0.51
C LYS A 120 16.87 -4.57 -0.57
N ASN A 121 17.36 -4.05 0.57
CA ASN A 121 18.15 -2.82 0.60
C ASN A 121 19.52 -2.99 -0.08
N ASN A 122 20.19 -4.12 0.14
CA ASN A 122 21.46 -4.41 -0.55
C ASN A 122 21.29 -4.45 -2.08
N LYS A 123 20.21 -5.07 -2.57
CA LYS A 123 19.92 -5.16 -4.01
C LYS A 123 19.65 -3.80 -4.66
N VAL A 124 19.03 -2.87 -3.93
CA VAL A 124 18.79 -1.50 -4.40
C VAL A 124 20.09 -0.72 -4.52
N GLU A 125 20.98 -0.82 -3.54
CA GLU A 125 22.29 -0.16 -3.60
C GLU A 125 23.14 -0.68 -4.77
N GLU A 126 23.20 -2.00 -4.99
CA GLU A 126 23.88 -2.57 -6.16
C GLU A 126 23.31 -2.06 -7.50
N THR A 127 22.01 -1.79 -7.55
CA THR A 127 21.34 -1.31 -8.77
C THR A 127 21.66 0.17 -9.01
N LYS A 128 21.69 1.00 -7.95
CA LYS A 128 22.11 2.41 -8.03
C LYS A 128 23.57 2.54 -8.47
N GLU A 129 24.44 1.70 -7.94
CA GLU A 129 25.87 1.70 -8.28
C GLU A 129 26.11 1.36 -9.76
N LYS A 130 25.40 0.34 -10.29
CA LYS A 130 25.43 -0.01 -11.72
C LYS A 130 24.92 1.09 -12.64
N ILE A 131 23.91 1.85 -12.21
CA ILE A 131 23.38 2.99 -12.98
C ILE A 131 24.38 4.14 -12.99
N ASN A 132 25.05 4.42 -11.87
CA ASN A 132 26.03 5.50 -11.77
C ASN A 132 27.29 5.21 -12.61
N CYS A 133 27.78 3.96 -12.60
CA CYS A 133 28.87 3.53 -13.47
C CYS A 133 28.57 3.70 -14.97
N ARG A 134 27.32 3.53 -15.41
CA ARG A 134 26.93 3.74 -16.82
C ARG A 134 26.82 5.21 -17.22
N LYS A 135 26.58 6.12 -16.27
CA LYS A 135 26.50 7.57 -16.54
C LYS A 135 27.87 8.21 -16.69
N ASN A 136 28.91 7.66 -16.08
CA ASN A 136 30.29 8.16 -16.15
C ASN A 136 31.10 7.62 -17.35
N GLN A 137 30.47 6.86 -18.24
CA GLN A 137 31.08 6.29 -19.46
C GLN A 137 30.55 6.91 -20.77
N LYS A 138 29.75 7.99 -20.68
CA LYS A 138 29.34 8.85 -21.80
C LYS A 138 29.95 10.23 -21.62
#